data_AF-A0A246FRR3-F1
#
_entry.id   AF-A0A246FRR3-F1
#
_cell.length_a   1.000
_cell.length_b   1.000
_cell.length_c   1.000
_cell.angle_alpha   90.00
_cell.angle_beta   90.00
_cell.angle_gamma   90.00
#
_symmetry.space_group_name_H-M   'P 1'
#
loop_
_entity.id
_entity.type
_entity.pdbx_description
1 polymer ?
#
loop_
_entity_poly.entity_id
_entity_poly.type
_entity_poly.pdbx_seq_one_letter_code
_entity_poly.pdbx_strand_id
1 'polypeptide(L)'
;MLRFDALWKKHPEIFGDAAPCRTNGAKNFSDQCAINLGVALRRAGADLGKLKGVRYCWQHPKDEGHVLAAEEMAKALSKANIPGLQPMRKIKPEGFEDALAGQQGIIFFKDFWRRGNETFGNRSGDHIDLWNGRRLTDWLSYPRIQLGFSIEGTFSDYHESREIWFWKVI
;
A
#
# COMPACT_ATOMS: atom_id res chain seq x y z
N MET A 1 -20.41 -3.86 -1.92
CA MET A 1 -19.59 -3.23 -2.98
C MET A 1 -18.63 -2.26 -2.32
N LEU A 2 -17.35 -2.32 -2.67
CA LEU A 2 -16.29 -1.51 -2.09
C LEU A 2 -16.44 -0.06 -2.55
N ARG A 3 -16.26 0.89 -1.62
CA ARG A 3 -16.29 2.35 -1.89
C ARG A 3 -15.02 2.99 -1.35
N PHE A 4 -14.50 3.97 -2.06
CA PHE A 4 -13.24 4.60 -1.68
C PHE A 4 -13.32 5.32 -0.33
N ASP A 5 -14.42 6.03 -0.06
CA ASP A 5 -14.60 6.77 1.19
C ASP A 5 -14.61 5.83 2.41
N ALA A 6 -15.20 4.64 2.27
CA ALA A 6 -15.19 3.61 3.29
C ALA A 6 -13.77 3.06 3.52
N LEU A 7 -13.02 2.75 2.46
CA LEU A 7 -11.62 2.35 2.57
C LEU A 7 -10.79 3.41 3.30
N TRP A 8 -10.88 4.65 2.85
CA TRP A 8 -10.11 5.76 3.37
C TRP A 8 -10.37 6.00 4.86
N LYS A 9 -11.64 6.09 5.27
CA LYS A 9 -12.03 6.30 6.68
C LYS A 9 -11.65 5.14 7.59
N LYS A 10 -11.53 3.92 7.05
CA LYS A 10 -11.21 2.70 7.81
C LYS A 10 -9.73 2.34 7.78
N HIS A 11 -8.93 3.03 6.95
CA HIS A 11 -7.50 2.83 6.88
C HIS A 11 -6.84 3.13 8.23
N PRO A 12 -5.98 2.24 8.77
CA PRO A 12 -5.44 2.41 10.13
C PRO A 12 -4.71 3.74 10.35
N GLU A 13 -3.94 4.21 9.36
CA GLU A 13 -3.27 5.52 9.40
C GLU A 13 -4.25 6.70 9.50
N ILE A 14 -5.45 6.57 8.96
CA ILE A 14 -6.51 7.60 9.04
C ILE A 14 -7.36 7.42 10.30
N PHE A 15 -7.56 6.18 10.73
CA PHE A 15 -8.38 5.81 11.88
C PHE A 15 -7.70 6.07 13.23
N GLY A 16 -6.39 6.37 13.24
CA GLY A 16 -5.61 6.60 14.46
C GLY A 16 -4.98 5.33 15.05
N ASP A 17 -4.77 4.31 14.23
CA ASP A 17 -4.23 3.00 14.60
C ASP A 17 -3.03 2.62 13.71
N ALA A 18 -2.07 3.54 13.58
CA ALA A 18 -0.88 3.34 12.77
C ALA A 18 -0.05 2.14 13.32
N ALA A 19 0.00 1.05 12.56
CA ALA A 19 0.51 -0.28 12.94
C ALA A 19 -0.47 -1.18 13.74
N PRO A 20 -1.53 -1.68 13.09
CA PRO A 20 -2.51 -2.57 13.71
C PRO A 20 -1.93 -3.95 14.04
N CYS A 21 -0.89 -4.43 13.34
CA CYS A 21 -0.23 -5.68 13.71
C CYS A 21 0.80 -5.43 14.82
N ARG A 22 0.32 -5.54 16.05
CA ARG A 22 1.11 -5.38 17.28
C ARG A 22 0.73 -6.41 18.34
N THR A 23 1.67 -6.71 19.23
CA THR A 23 1.47 -7.54 20.42
C THR A 23 1.97 -6.75 21.63
N ASN A 24 1.14 -6.60 22.66
CA ASN A 24 1.45 -5.81 23.86
C ASN A 24 1.93 -4.37 23.56
N GLY A 25 1.36 -3.73 22.53
CA GLY A 25 1.72 -2.37 22.12
C GLY A 25 2.96 -2.28 21.20
N ALA A 26 3.75 -3.34 21.07
CA ALA A 26 4.92 -3.38 20.19
C ALA A 26 4.56 -3.88 18.79
N LYS A 27 5.07 -3.20 17.75
CA LYS A 27 4.86 -3.61 16.35
C LYS A 27 5.49 -4.98 16.10
N ASN A 28 4.77 -5.88 15.43
CA ASN A 28 5.29 -7.19 15.05
C ASN A 28 6.12 -7.16 13.76
N PHE A 29 5.91 -6.15 12.93
CA PHE A 29 6.62 -5.92 11.67
C PHE A 29 6.97 -4.44 11.53
N SER A 30 8.16 -4.15 10.98
CA SER A 30 8.63 -2.79 10.70
C SER A 30 7.76 -2.11 9.64
N ASP A 31 7.49 -2.82 8.54
CA ASP A 31 6.67 -2.35 7.43
C ASP A 31 5.30 -3.00 7.48
N GLN A 32 4.25 -2.18 7.52
CA GLN A 32 2.87 -2.63 7.64
C GLN A 32 1.96 -2.07 6.55
N CYS A 33 2.49 -1.59 5.41
CA CYS A 33 1.70 -1.01 4.33
C CYS A 33 0.62 -1.98 3.79
N ALA A 34 1.01 -3.24 3.52
CA ALA A 34 0.07 -4.28 3.10
C ALA A 34 -0.93 -4.69 4.20
N ILE A 35 -0.48 -4.69 5.46
CA ILE A 35 -1.32 -4.98 6.63
C ILE A 35 -2.37 -3.88 6.77
N ASN A 36 -1.94 -2.61 6.71
CA ASN A 36 -2.80 -1.44 6.79
C ASN A 36 -3.90 -1.48 5.73
N LEU A 37 -3.54 -1.78 4.47
CA LEU A 37 -4.50 -1.94 3.39
C LEU A 37 -5.43 -3.14 3.61
N GLY A 38 -4.91 -4.28 4.05
CA GLY A 38 -5.70 -5.48 4.32
C GLY A 38 -6.73 -5.26 5.43
N VAL A 39 -6.35 -4.57 6.51
CA VAL A 39 -7.24 -4.13 7.58
C VAL A 39 -8.30 -3.15 7.05
N ALA A 40 -7.90 -2.19 6.20
CA ALA A 40 -8.83 -1.24 5.58
C ALA A 40 -9.87 -1.96 4.71
N LEU A 41 -9.45 -2.90 3.87
CA LEU A 41 -10.30 -3.74 3.03
C LEU A 41 -11.29 -4.53 3.89
N ARG A 42 -10.81 -5.20 4.94
CA ARG A 42 -11.65 -5.97 5.87
C ARG A 42 -12.70 -5.10 6.56
N ARG A 43 -12.27 -3.95 7.10
CA ARG A 43 -13.13 -2.99 7.80
C ARG A 43 -14.14 -2.31 6.87
N ALA A 44 -13.82 -2.19 5.58
CA ALA A 44 -14.73 -1.72 4.53
C ALA A 44 -15.67 -2.82 3.99
N GLY A 45 -15.62 -4.03 4.54
CA GLY A 45 -16.51 -5.14 4.17
C GLY A 45 -16.09 -5.90 2.91
N ALA A 46 -14.83 -5.79 2.47
CA ALA A 46 -14.31 -6.63 1.40
C ALA A 46 -14.14 -8.08 1.89
N ASP A 47 -14.48 -9.03 1.01
CA ASP A 47 -14.22 -10.45 1.24
C ASP A 47 -12.74 -10.76 0.94
N LEU A 48 -11.93 -10.81 2.01
CA LEU A 48 -10.50 -11.14 1.91
C LEU A 48 -10.25 -12.58 1.45
N GLY A 49 -11.25 -13.47 1.51
CA GLY A 49 -11.15 -14.82 0.96
C GLY A 49 -10.90 -14.83 -0.54
N LYS A 50 -11.17 -13.73 -1.24
CA LYS A 50 -10.85 -13.53 -2.67
C LYS A 50 -9.38 -13.24 -2.93
N LEU A 51 -8.61 -12.84 -1.91
CA LEU A 51 -7.18 -12.61 -2.04
C LEU A 51 -6.44 -13.96 -1.96
N LYS A 52 -6.02 -14.47 -3.11
CA LYS A 52 -5.29 -15.74 -3.24
C LYS A 52 -3.79 -15.49 -3.39
N GLY A 53 -2.98 -16.39 -2.82
CA GLY A 53 -1.51 -16.32 -2.92
C GLY A 53 -0.87 -15.25 -2.04
N VAL A 54 -1.53 -14.86 -0.94
CA VAL A 54 -1.01 -13.90 0.04
C VAL A 54 -0.61 -14.60 1.34
N ARG A 55 0.48 -14.13 1.96
CA ARG A 55 0.85 -14.51 3.33
C ARG A 55 0.20 -13.59 4.34
N TYR A 56 -0.41 -14.20 5.36
CA TYR A 56 -0.93 -13.50 6.52
C TYR A 56 0.07 -13.57 7.67
N CYS A 57 0.03 -12.60 8.58
CA CYS A 57 0.78 -12.68 9.82
C CYS A 57 0.38 -13.91 10.63
N TRP A 58 1.30 -14.42 11.44
CA TRP A 58 1.08 -15.58 12.32
C TRP A 58 0.72 -15.19 13.76
N GLN A 59 0.67 -13.89 14.05
CA GLN A 59 0.42 -13.35 15.39
C GLN A 59 -1.07 -13.08 15.64
N HIS A 60 -1.87 -12.96 14.57
CA HIS A 60 -3.28 -12.58 14.63
C HIS A 60 -4.14 -13.48 13.73
N PRO A 61 -5.45 -13.61 14.02
CA PRO A 61 -6.41 -14.26 13.15
C PRO A 61 -6.37 -13.74 11.70
N LYS A 62 -6.49 -14.65 10.73
CA LYS A 62 -6.43 -14.29 9.29
C LYS A 62 -7.53 -13.32 8.86
N ASP A 63 -8.68 -13.37 9.52
CA ASP A 63 -9.83 -12.53 9.23
C ASP A 63 -9.66 -11.07 9.69
N GLU A 64 -8.60 -10.74 10.45
CA GLU A 64 -8.18 -9.37 10.71
C GLU A 64 -7.53 -8.70 9.48
N GLY A 65 -7.11 -9.50 8.49
CA GLY A 65 -6.61 -8.98 7.21
C GLY A 65 -5.15 -8.56 7.22
N HIS A 66 -4.33 -9.09 8.13
CA HIS A 66 -2.90 -8.78 8.23
C HIS A 66 -2.08 -9.46 7.12
N VAL A 67 -2.21 -8.99 5.87
CA VAL A 67 -1.39 -9.45 4.73
C VAL A 67 0.00 -8.81 4.81
N LEU A 68 1.06 -9.62 4.67
CA LEU A 68 2.42 -9.18 4.97
C LEU A 68 3.12 -8.45 3.82
N ALA A 69 2.93 -8.90 2.58
CA ALA A 69 3.75 -8.43 1.44
C ALA A 69 2.94 -7.57 0.47
N ALA A 70 3.48 -6.40 0.12
CA ALA A 70 2.85 -5.44 -0.79
C ALA A 70 2.69 -6.02 -2.21
N GLU A 71 3.73 -6.66 -2.77
CA GLU A 71 3.62 -7.26 -4.12
C GLU A 71 2.64 -8.44 -4.15
N GLU A 72 2.57 -9.26 -3.08
CA GLU A 72 1.57 -10.33 -2.98
C GLU A 72 0.15 -9.77 -2.95
N MET A 73 -0.08 -8.72 -2.16
CA MET A 73 -1.36 -8.00 -2.11
C MET A 73 -1.71 -7.44 -3.50
N ALA A 74 -0.77 -6.77 -4.17
CA ALA A 74 -0.96 -6.23 -5.52
C ALA A 74 -1.31 -7.32 -6.55
N LYS A 75 -0.57 -8.44 -6.54
CA LYS A 75 -0.84 -9.60 -7.41
C LYS A 75 -2.20 -10.22 -7.12
N ALA A 76 -2.61 -10.30 -5.86
CA ALA A 76 -3.90 -10.83 -5.46
C ALA A 76 -5.06 -9.91 -5.86
N LEU A 77 -4.94 -8.59 -5.67
CA LEU A 77 -5.92 -7.59 -6.09
C LEU A 77 -6.16 -7.63 -7.60
N SER A 78 -5.09 -7.74 -8.41
CA SER A 78 -5.21 -7.87 -9.87
C SER A 78 -5.98 -9.11 -10.34
N LYS A 79 -6.06 -10.16 -9.51
CA LYS A 79 -6.76 -11.41 -9.83
C LYS A 79 -8.13 -11.51 -9.18
N ALA A 80 -8.37 -10.74 -8.13
CA ALA A 80 -9.59 -10.82 -7.34
C ALA A 80 -10.73 -10.03 -8.00
N ASN A 81 -11.88 -10.68 -8.17
CA ASN A 81 -13.10 -9.98 -8.56
C ASN A 81 -13.79 -9.38 -7.32
N ILE A 82 -13.30 -8.21 -6.88
CA ILE A 82 -13.84 -7.45 -5.74
C ILE A 82 -14.83 -6.40 -6.28
N PRO A 83 -16.14 -6.51 -5.97
CA PRO A 83 -17.12 -5.53 -6.45
C PRO A 83 -16.75 -4.12 -6.01
N GLY A 84 -16.67 -3.17 -6.94
CA GLY A 84 -16.28 -1.77 -6.69
C GLY A 84 -14.80 -1.47 -6.89
N LEU A 85 -13.97 -2.48 -7.14
CA LEU A 85 -12.57 -2.33 -7.56
C LEU A 85 -12.49 -2.50 -9.08
N GLN A 86 -11.97 -1.51 -9.78
CA GLN A 86 -11.74 -1.59 -11.24
C GLN A 86 -10.49 -2.41 -11.57
N PRO A 87 -10.37 -2.92 -12.81
CA PRO A 87 -9.16 -3.61 -13.25
C PRO A 87 -7.89 -2.79 -13.03
N MET A 88 -6.80 -3.49 -12.74
CA MET A 88 -5.49 -2.89 -12.60
C MET A 88 -5.07 -2.22 -13.90
N ARG A 89 -4.45 -1.03 -13.79
CA ARG A 89 -3.70 -0.42 -14.88
C ARG A 89 -2.31 -0.02 -14.40
N LYS A 90 -1.33 -0.12 -15.29
CA LYS A 90 0.01 0.40 -15.05
C LYS A 90 0.04 1.91 -15.30
N ILE A 91 0.75 2.63 -14.45
CA ILE A 91 0.98 4.06 -14.54
C ILE A 91 2.48 4.28 -14.71
N LYS A 92 2.85 5.27 -15.51
CA LYS A 92 4.25 5.68 -15.64
C LYS A 92 4.71 6.31 -14.32
N PRO A 93 5.87 5.93 -13.78
CA PRO A 93 6.42 6.55 -12.57
C PRO A 93 6.59 8.07 -12.71
N GLU A 94 6.99 8.53 -13.89
CA GLU A 94 7.15 9.94 -14.18
C GLU A 94 5.77 10.61 -14.30
N GLY A 95 5.47 11.56 -13.42
CA GLY A 95 4.20 12.32 -13.43
C GLY A 95 2.97 11.51 -13.04
N PHE A 96 3.11 10.48 -12.20
CA PHE A 96 1.99 9.64 -11.80
C PHE A 96 0.91 10.42 -11.04
N GLU A 97 1.29 11.45 -10.27
CA GLU A 97 0.37 12.30 -9.51
C GLU A 97 -0.58 13.04 -10.45
N ASP A 98 -0.06 13.63 -11.53
CA ASP A 98 -0.86 14.32 -12.54
C ASP A 98 -1.77 13.33 -13.27
N ALA A 99 -1.23 12.15 -13.64
CA ALA A 99 -2.01 11.11 -14.31
C ALA A 99 -3.15 10.57 -13.43
N LEU A 100 -2.99 10.60 -12.11
CA LEU A 100 -3.96 10.13 -11.13
C LEU A 100 -4.72 11.26 -10.42
N ALA A 101 -4.54 12.51 -10.84
CA ALA A 101 -5.21 13.66 -10.26
C ALA A 101 -6.73 13.48 -10.29
N GLY A 102 -7.39 13.70 -9.15
CA GLY A 102 -8.84 13.53 -8.99
C GLY A 102 -9.35 12.08 -9.07
N GLN A 103 -8.46 11.09 -9.25
CA GLN A 103 -8.83 9.67 -9.25
C GLN A 103 -8.56 9.07 -7.88
N GLN A 104 -9.40 8.14 -7.45
CA GLN A 104 -9.31 7.54 -6.13
C GLN A 104 -9.19 6.03 -6.23
N GLY A 105 -8.33 5.44 -5.42
CA GLY A 105 -8.08 4.00 -5.53
C GLY A 105 -6.96 3.46 -4.67
N ILE A 106 -6.60 2.21 -4.95
CA ILE A 106 -5.42 1.55 -4.40
C ILE A 106 -4.26 1.79 -5.36
N ILE A 107 -3.07 2.07 -4.82
CA ILE A 107 -1.84 2.29 -5.59
C ILE A 107 -0.71 1.42 -5.02
N PHE A 108 0.06 0.82 -5.92
CA PHE A 108 1.23 -0.01 -5.59
C PHE A 108 2.46 0.54 -6.32
N PHE A 109 3.55 0.68 -5.59
CA PHE A 109 4.86 1.13 -6.06
C PHE A 109 5.83 -0.04 -5.95
N LYS A 110 6.33 -0.50 -7.09
CA LYS A 110 7.23 -1.64 -7.17
C LYS A 110 8.70 -1.21 -7.13
N ASP A 111 9.49 -1.89 -6.32
CA ASP A 111 10.95 -1.75 -6.26
C ASP A 111 11.36 -0.27 -6.16
N PHE A 112 10.67 0.59 -5.40
CA PHE A 112 10.93 2.03 -5.40
C PHE A 112 12.12 2.44 -4.52
N TRP A 113 12.51 1.59 -3.55
CA TRP A 113 13.62 1.85 -2.62
C TRP A 113 14.48 0.62 -2.33
N ARG A 114 15.68 0.86 -1.78
CA ARG A 114 16.69 -0.17 -1.48
C ARG A 114 16.51 -0.73 -0.07
N ARG A 115 16.42 -2.04 0.08
CA ARG A 115 16.44 -2.69 1.40
C ARG A 115 17.87 -3.02 1.82
N GLY A 116 18.27 -2.59 3.02
CA GLY A 116 19.60 -2.90 3.58
C GLY A 116 20.73 -2.46 2.65
N ASN A 117 21.58 -3.41 2.26
CA ASN A 117 22.75 -3.16 1.41
C ASN A 117 22.48 -3.35 -0.09
N GLU A 118 21.22 -3.33 -0.53
CA GLU A 118 20.89 -3.38 -1.96
C GLU A 118 21.48 -2.18 -2.72
N THR A 119 21.88 -2.44 -3.97
CA THR A 119 22.15 -1.41 -4.97
C THR A 119 20.84 -0.89 -5.55
N PHE A 120 20.89 0.23 -6.28
CA PHE A 120 19.71 0.73 -6.96
C PHE A 120 19.18 -0.23 -8.06
N GLY A 121 20.07 -0.95 -8.74
CA GLY A 121 19.71 -1.87 -9.82
C GLY A 121 19.04 -3.17 -9.36
N ASN A 122 19.23 -3.56 -8.09
CA ASN A 122 18.68 -4.79 -7.49
C ASN A 122 17.76 -4.50 -6.29
N ARG A 123 17.24 -3.28 -6.19
CA ARG A 123 16.35 -2.88 -5.10
C ARG A 123 15.02 -3.64 -5.14
N SER A 124 14.48 -3.97 -3.96
CA SER A 124 13.26 -4.79 -3.80
C SER A 124 12.19 -4.15 -2.90
N GLY A 125 12.37 -2.88 -2.54
CA GLY A 125 11.50 -2.18 -1.63
C GLY A 125 10.19 -1.74 -2.29
N ASP A 126 9.09 -2.38 -1.92
CA ASP A 126 7.74 -2.05 -2.40
C ASP A 126 6.93 -1.18 -1.43
N HIS A 127 5.88 -0.51 -1.93
CA HIS A 127 4.83 0.15 -1.12
C HIS A 127 3.44 -0.08 -1.70
N ILE A 128 2.42 -0.20 -0.85
CA ILE A 128 1.02 -0.24 -1.26
C ILE A 128 0.16 0.61 -0.33
N ASP A 129 -0.74 1.41 -0.89
CA ASP A 129 -1.50 2.42 -0.14
C ASP A 129 -2.81 2.79 -0.87
N LEU A 130 -3.60 3.67 -0.28
CA LEU A 130 -4.74 4.34 -0.90
C LEU A 130 -4.33 5.74 -1.40
N TRP A 131 -4.75 6.07 -2.62
CA TRP A 131 -4.58 7.38 -3.25
C TRP A 131 -5.94 8.08 -3.36
N ASN A 132 -6.05 9.31 -2.84
CA ASN A 132 -7.32 10.06 -2.83
C ASN A 132 -7.49 11.08 -3.96
N GLY A 133 -6.62 11.05 -4.98
CA GLY A 133 -6.60 12.04 -6.06
C GLY A 133 -5.60 13.16 -5.85
N ARG A 134 -4.94 13.20 -4.70
CA ARG A 134 -3.94 14.21 -4.35
C ARG A 134 -2.77 13.67 -3.52
N ARG A 135 -3.03 12.70 -2.62
CA ARG A 135 -2.02 12.13 -1.72
C ARG A 135 -2.36 10.71 -1.29
N LEU A 136 -1.36 10.06 -0.68
CA LEU A 136 -1.46 8.78 0.00
C LEU A 136 -2.07 8.92 1.41
N THR A 137 -2.46 7.81 2.05
CA THR A 137 -2.93 7.85 3.45
C THR A 137 -1.79 8.03 4.44
N ASP A 138 -0.60 7.54 4.12
CA ASP A 138 0.57 7.72 4.96
C ASP A 138 1.12 9.15 4.85
N TRP A 139 0.69 10.01 5.77
CA TRP A 139 1.14 11.40 5.87
C TRP A 139 2.59 11.55 6.36
N LEU A 140 3.15 10.55 7.06
CA LEU A 140 4.48 10.64 7.66
C LEU A 140 5.56 10.10 6.72
N SER A 141 5.21 9.14 5.87
CA SER A 141 6.07 8.68 4.78
C SER A 141 6.17 9.72 3.67
N TYR A 142 5.10 10.46 3.37
CA TYR A 142 5.10 11.46 2.29
C TYR A 142 6.21 12.54 2.43
N PRO A 143 6.39 13.25 3.56
CA PRO A 143 7.52 14.16 3.77
C PRO A 143 8.86 13.46 4.04
N ARG A 144 8.89 12.27 4.65
CA ARG A 144 10.14 11.48 4.80
C ARG A 144 10.72 11.01 3.46
N ILE A 145 9.87 10.92 2.44
CA ILE A 145 10.19 10.44 1.09
C ILE A 145 10.30 11.62 0.09
N GLN A 146 9.57 12.74 0.30
CA GLN A 146 9.58 13.90 -0.61
C GLN A 146 10.38 15.14 -0.14
N LEU A 147 10.67 15.37 1.15
CA LEU A 147 11.26 16.65 1.62
C LEU A 147 12.79 16.78 1.47
N GLY A 148 13.47 15.89 0.76
CA GLY A 148 14.83 16.17 0.28
C GLY A 148 15.87 16.54 1.34
N PHE A 149 15.76 16.07 2.59
CA PHE A 149 16.91 16.07 3.50
C PHE A 149 17.87 14.97 3.04
N SER A 150 18.71 15.32 2.05
CA SER A 150 19.70 14.43 1.48
C SER A 150 20.83 14.18 2.49
N ILE A 151 20.85 12.98 3.06
CA ILE A 151 22.11 12.35 3.47
C ILE A 151 22.45 11.40 2.32
N GLU A 152 23.63 11.57 1.71
CA GLU A 152 24.05 10.73 0.58
C GLU A 152 23.87 9.23 0.89
N GLY A 153 23.16 8.53 0.00
CA GLY A 153 23.11 7.07 -0.02
C GLY A 153 21.93 6.37 0.65
N THR A 154 20.91 7.06 1.18
CA THR A 154 19.84 6.41 1.99
C THR A 154 18.38 6.83 1.74
N PHE A 155 18.05 7.65 0.72
CA PHE A 155 16.67 8.09 0.46
C PHE A 155 16.14 7.68 -0.92
N SER A 156 14.83 7.45 -1.01
CA SER A 156 14.09 6.89 -2.15
C SER A 156 12.94 7.79 -2.59
N ASP A 157 12.75 7.94 -3.90
CA ASP A 157 11.65 8.71 -4.51
C ASP A 157 10.63 7.74 -5.15
N TYR A 158 9.32 7.98 -4.99
CA TYR A 158 8.29 7.17 -5.65
C TYR A 158 8.37 7.26 -7.18
N HIS A 159 8.92 8.35 -7.73
CA HIS A 159 9.23 8.46 -9.16
C HIS A 159 10.30 7.49 -9.61
N GLU A 160 11.12 6.98 -8.69
CA GLU A 160 12.07 5.93 -9.01
C GLU A 160 11.38 4.57 -9.14
N SER A 161 10.10 4.39 -8.80
CA SER A 161 9.42 3.08 -8.88
C SER A 161 9.64 2.39 -10.22
N ARG A 162 9.96 1.09 -10.20
CA ARG A 162 10.13 0.34 -11.44
C ARG A 162 8.81 0.16 -12.17
N GLU A 163 7.73 0.01 -11.42
CA GLU A 163 6.36 -0.02 -11.93
C GLU A 163 5.42 0.62 -10.90
N ILE A 164 4.39 1.33 -11.39
CA ILE A 164 3.27 1.77 -10.55
C ILE A 164 2.00 1.09 -11.05
N TRP A 165 1.26 0.44 -10.16
CA TRP A 165 -0.02 -0.20 -10.48
C TRP A 165 -1.14 0.52 -9.73
N PHE A 166 -2.26 0.73 -10.40
CA PHE A 166 -3.40 1.45 -9.85
C PHE A 166 -4.71 0.72 -10.10
N TRP A 167 -5.54 0.65 -9.07
CA TRP A 167 -6.92 0.15 -9.14
C TRP A 167 -7.86 1.25 -8.68
N LYS A 168 -8.66 1.79 -9.61
CA LYS A 168 -9.69 2.76 -9.24
C LYS A 168 -10.74 2.09 -8.35
N VAL A 169 -11.12 2.76 -7.28
CA VAL A 169 -12.26 2.36 -6.44
C VAL A 169 -13.38 3.37 -6.66
N ILE A 170 -14.61 2.87 -6.75
CA ILE A 170 -15.80 3.70 -6.96
C ILE A 170 -16.18 4.58 -5.76
#